data_AF-A0A1D9PEQ3-F1
#
_entry.id   AF-A0A1D9PEQ3-F1
#
_cell.length_a   1.000
_cell.length_b   1.000
_cell.length_c   1.000
_cell.angle_alpha   90.00
_cell.angle_beta   90.00
_cell.angle_gamma   90.00
#
_symmetry.space_group_name_H-M   'P 1'
#
loop_
_entity.id
_entity.type
_entity.pdbx_description
1 polymer ?
#
loop_
_entity_poly.entity_id
_entity_poly.type
_entity_poly.pdbx_seq_one_letter_code
_entity_poly.pdbx_strand_id
1 'polypeptide(L)'
;MNTVILNCTYPSTTCFESHASQPRNTLLDGVEGGLMKNRGGGALENMPNHMQGLVLWNYKQTNEPVKDFEFWPSSKVYEYWKIPKPVIVGFTSKGTTFRMDQLGQSESIGKAVEPASLYLAQLKLRLDKLPKWIKELE
;
A
#
# COMPACT_ATOMS: atom_id res chain seq x y z
N MET A 1 -7.99 1.50 -13.50
CA MET A 1 -8.51 0.22 -12.97
C MET A 1 -8.59 0.32 -11.46
N ASN A 2 -9.67 -0.17 -10.82
CA ASN A 2 -9.79 -0.21 -9.36
C ASN A 2 -9.54 -1.63 -8.87
N THR A 3 -8.62 -1.79 -7.93
CA THR A 3 -8.15 -3.11 -7.48
C THR A 3 -8.10 -3.15 -5.95
N VAL A 4 -8.56 -4.24 -5.36
CA VAL A 4 -8.38 -4.53 -3.93
C VAL A 4 -7.52 -5.78 -3.82
N ILE A 5 -6.44 -5.68 -3.06
CA ILE A 5 -5.63 -6.83 -2.63
C ILE A 5 -5.91 -7.01 -1.14
N LEU A 6 -6.72 -8.02 -0.82
CA LEU A 6 -7.23 -8.27 0.53
C LEU A 6 -6.45 -9.39 1.20
N ASN A 7 -5.94 -9.14 2.41
CA ASN A 7 -5.30 -10.12 3.29
C ASN A 7 -4.19 -10.95 2.61
N CYS A 8 -3.45 -10.33 1.70
CA CYS A 8 -2.37 -10.99 0.97
C CYS A 8 -1.08 -10.93 1.78
N THR A 9 -0.39 -12.07 1.88
CA THR A 9 0.93 -12.16 2.50
C THR A 9 1.98 -12.49 1.45
N TYR A 10 3.10 -11.77 1.47
CA TYR A 10 4.27 -12.06 0.66
C TYR A 10 5.57 -11.95 1.48
N PRO A 11 6.67 -12.57 1.03
CA PRO A 11 7.93 -12.57 1.79
C PRO A 11 8.49 -11.18 2.04
N SER A 12 9.29 -11.04 3.11
CA SER A 12 10.00 -9.79 3.44
C SER A 12 10.98 -9.33 2.33
N THR A 13 11.33 -10.19 1.38
CA THR A 13 12.28 -9.93 0.31
C THR A 13 11.64 -9.33 -0.96
N THR A 14 10.32 -9.10 -0.96
CA THR A 14 9.58 -8.47 -2.05
C THR A 14 8.65 -7.36 -1.56
N CYS A 15 8.03 -6.66 -2.50
CA CYS A 15 7.03 -5.62 -2.28
C CYS A 15 5.79 -5.89 -3.14
N PHE A 16 4.74 -5.10 -2.96
CA PHE A 16 3.59 -5.12 -3.85
C PHE A 16 3.99 -4.73 -5.28
N GLU A 17 3.34 -5.37 -6.25
CA GLU A 17 3.60 -5.10 -7.66
C GLU A 17 2.91 -3.79 -8.10
N SER A 18 3.62 -2.97 -8.86
CA SER A 18 3.19 -1.65 -9.26
C SER A 18 3.63 -1.27 -10.68
N HIS A 19 3.87 -2.23 -11.58
CA HIS A 19 4.32 -2.01 -12.96
C HIS A 19 3.83 -0.67 -13.56
N ALA A 20 4.75 0.14 -14.07
CA ALA A 20 4.44 1.39 -14.74
C ALA A 20 3.53 1.17 -15.99
N SER A 21 2.98 2.25 -16.58
CA SER A 21 2.10 2.32 -17.78
C SER A 21 0.57 2.42 -17.58
N GLN A 22 0.02 2.15 -16.39
CA GLN A 22 -1.44 2.15 -16.20
C GLN A 22 -1.87 2.93 -14.94
N PRO A 23 -2.87 3.83 -15.05
CA PRO A 23 -3.47 4.46 -13.88
C PRO A 23 -4.29 3.42 -13.09
N ARG A 24 -3.95 3.28 -11.81
CA ARG A 24 -4.59 2.35 -10.88
C ARG A 24 -5.11 3.11 -9.66
N ASN A 25 -6.21 2.65 -9.11
CA ASN A 25 -6.57 2.91 -7.72
C ASN A 25 -6.48 1.56 -7.02
N THR A 26 -5.49 1.41 -6.15
CA THR A 26 -5.20 0.12 -5.50
C THR A 26 -5.35 0.29 -4.01
N LEU A 27 -6.20 -0.54 -3.41
CA LEU A 27 -6.27 -0.72 -1.97
C LEU A 27 -5.51 -2.00 -1.60
N LEU A 28 -4.41 -1.84 -0.87
CA LEU A 28 -3.72 -2.92 -0.16
C LEU A 28 -4.30 -2.99 1.24
N ASP A 29 -5.17 -3.96 1.49
CA ASP A 29 -5.97 -4.06 2.72
C ASP A 29 -5.52 -5.25 3.55
N GLY A 30 -4.96 -4.99 4.73
CA GLY A 30 -4.47 -6.05 5.63
C GLY A 30 -3.30 -6.86 5.06
N VAL A 31 -2.48 -6.26 4.18
CA VAL A 31 -1.35 -6.92 3.53
C VAL A 31 -0.17 -7.06 4.49
N GLU A 32 0.50 -8.22 4.48
CA GLU A 32 1.73 -8.47 5.25
C GLU A 32 2.92 -8.80 4.33
N GLY A 33 4.02 -8.06 4.46
CA GLY A 33 5.23 -8.33 3.64
C GLY A 33 6.24 -7.19 3.61
N GLY A 34 7.26 -7.28 2.74
CA GLY A 34 8.30 -6.25 2.64
C GLY A 34 7.82 -4.95 1.98
N LEU A 35 8.44 -3.81 2.32
CA LEU A 35 8.24 -2.53 1.63
C LEU A 35 9.58 -2.09 1.02
N MET A 36 9.65 -2.01 -0.32
CA MET A 36 10.90 -1.78 -1.06
C MET A 36 10.66 -1.03 -2.37
N LYS A 37 11.62 -0.17 -2.76
CA LYS A 37 11.56 0.61 -4.01
C LYS A 37 11.89 -0.23 -5.25
N ASN A 38 12.73 -1.26 -5.11
CA ASN A 38 13.32 -2.02 -6.23
C ASN A 38 12.57 -3.32 -6.61
N ARG A 39 11.32 -3.45 -6.17
CA ARG A 39 10.49 -4.66 -6.39
C ARG A 39 9.11 -4.35 -6.98
N GLY A 40 8.87 -3.09 -7.37
CA GLY A 40 7.57 -2.65 -7.89
C GLY A 40 7.41 -2.66 -9.40
N GLY A 41 8.43 -3.10 -10.16
CA GLY A 41 8.37 -3.27 -11.62
C GLY A 41 8.17 -1.98 -12.45
N GLY A 42 8.43 -2.06 -13.77
CA GLY A 42 8.14 -0.98 -14.73
C GLY A 42 9.38 -0.37 -15.39
N ALA A 43 9.23 -0.05 -16.68
CA ALA A 43 10.26 0.62 -17.48
C ALA A 43 10.19 2.15 -17.31
N LEU A 44 11.32 2.86 -17.53
CA LEU A 44 11.43 4.30 -17.27
C LEU A 44 10.46 5.14 -18.10
N GLU A 45 10.29 4.79 -19.37
CA GLU A 45 9.39 5.44 -20.32
C GLU A 45 7.91 5.34 -19.92
N ASN A 46 7.58 4.39 -19.04
CA ASN A 46 6.22 4.11 -18.59
C ASN A 46 5.91 4.75 -17.23
N MET A 47 6.89 5.39 -16.58
CA MET A 47 6.73 6.00 -15.27
C MET A 47 5.61 7.05 -15.26
N PRO A 48 4.90 7.23 -14.13
CA PRO A 48 5.11 6.62 -12.81
C PRO A 48 4.61 5.17 -12.66
N ASN A 49 5.07 4.46 -11.61
CA ASN A 49 4.62 3.10 -11.27
C ASN A 49 3.12 3.08 -10.95
N HIS A 50 2.67 4.09 -10.22
CA HIS A 50 1.27 4.25 -9.85
C HIS A 50 0.90 5.73 -9.92
N MET A 51 -0.38 6.03 -10.22
CA MET A 51 -0.91 7.39 -10.11
C MET A 51 -1.35 7.67 -8.67
N GLN A 52 -2.10 8.74 -8.43
CA GLN A 52 -2.76 8.92 -7.13
C GLN A 52 -3.76 7.77 -6.89
N GLY A 53 -4.09 7.49 -5.62
CA GLY A 53 -5.08 6.47 -5.27
C GLY A 53 -4.49 5.12 -4.83
N LEU A 54 -3.19 5.04 -4.54
CA LEU A 54 -2.64 3.92 -3.76
C LEU A 54 -2.99 4.12 -2.29
N VAL A 55 -3.63 3.12 -1.68
CA VAL A 55 -3.99 3.10 -0.26
C VAL A 55 -3.37 1.87 0.39
N LEU A 56 -2.55 2.09 1.42
CA LEU A 56 -2.08 1.06 2.33
C LEU A 56 -2.92 1.16 3.60
N TRP A 57 -3.80 0.17 3.81
CA TRP A 57 -4.66 0.10 4.98
C TRP A 57 -4.24 -1.09 5.85
N ASN A 58 -3.90 -0.82 7.11
CA ASN A 58 -3.41 -1.82 8.07
C ASN A 58 -2.29 -2.71 7.50
N TYR A 59 -1.44 -2.14 6.65
CA TYR A 59 -0.31 -2.84 6.07
C TYR A 59 0.73 -3.17 7.15
N LYS A 60 1.22 -4.41 7.20
CA LYS A 60 2.26 -4.88 8.11
C LYS A 60 3.57 -5.15 7.38
N GLN A 61 4.54 -4.28 7.60
CA GLN A 61 5.88 -4.42 7.06
C GLN A 61 6.71 -5.44 7.84
N THR A 62 7.31 -6.39 7.14
CA THR A 62 8.06 -7.50 7.74
C THR A 62 9.56 -7.47 7.47
N ASN A 63 10.04 -6.60 6.57
CA ASN A 63 11.48 -6.37 6.37
C ASN A 63 12.03 -5.29 7.31
N GLU A 64 13.34 -5.09 7.25
CA GLU A 64 14.02 -4.10 8.09
C GLU A 64 13.45 -2.69 7.91
N PRO A 65 13.36 -1.90 8.99
CA PRO A 65 12.71 -0.60 8.95
C PRO A 65 13.52 0.38 8.10
N VAL A 66 12.81 1.25 7.38
CA VAL A 66 13.42 2.30 6.57
C VAL A 66 13.12 3.66 7.17
N LYS A 67 14.15 4.49 7.33
CA LYS A 67 13.97 5.88 7.75
C LYS A 67 13.57 6.75 6.56
N ASP A 68 12.60 7.63 6.74
CA ASP A 68 12.16 8.61 5.75
C ASP A 68 11.87 7.97 4.38
N PHE A 69 11.12 6.87 4.36
CA PHE A 69 10.76 6.19 3.11
C PHE A 69 10.06 7.16 2.14
N GLU A 70 10.56 7.18 0.91
CA GLU A 70 10.07 8.06 -0.15
C GLU A 70 9.29 7.25 -1.19
N PHE A 71 8.11 7.75 -1.55
CA PHE A 71 7.33 7.25 -2.68
C PHE A 71 7.68 7.93 -4.00
N TRP A 72 8.33 9.09 -3.93
CA TRP A 72 8.84 9.81 -5.09
C TRP A 72 10.23 10.38 -4.79
N PRO A 73 11.26 9.53 -4.63
CA PRO A 73 12.64 9.98 -4.52
C PRO A 73 13.04 10.80 -5.77
N SER A 74 14.04 11.67 -5.64
CA SER A 74 14.62 12.32 -6.83
C SER A 74 15.21 11.28 -7.78
N SER A 75 15.22 11.56 -9.09
CA SER A 75 15.77 10.59 -10.07
C SER A 75 17.26 10.31 -9.88
N LYS A 76 18.00 11.18 -9.17
CA LYS A 76 19.39 10.93 -8.75
C LYS A 76 19.50 9.85 -7.68
N VAL A 77 18.47 9.71 -6.83
CA VAL A 77 18.42 8.70 -5.76
C VAL A 77 17.87 7.39 -6.30
N TYR A 78 16.70 7.44 -6.96
CA TYR A 78 16.12 6.28 -7.60
C TYR A 78 15.03 6.69 -8.62
N GLU A 79 15.21 6.34 -9.88
CA GLU A 79 14.32 6.77 -10.97
C GLU A 79 13.17 5.79 -11.26
N TYR A 80 13.28 4.53 -10.85
CA TYR A 80 12.30 3.44 -11.11
C TYR A 80 11.19 3.33 -10.05
N TRP A 81 11.04 4.33 -9.17
CA TRP A 81 10.02 4.37 -8.13
C TRP A 81 9.39 5.76 -8.04
N LYS A 82 8.16 5.87 -8.52
CA LYS A 82 7.37 7.09 -8.55
C LYS A 82 5.91 6.73 -8.26
N ILE A 83 5.44 7.11 -7.08
CA ILE A 83 4.05 6.97 -6.65
C ILE A 83 3.64 8.29 -5.98
N PRO A 84 2.78 9.10 -6.61
CA PRO A 84 2.40 10.38 -6.06
C PRO A 84 1.34 10.22 -4.98
N LYS A 85 1.60 10.80 -3.80
CA LYS A 85 0.60 11.02 -2.74
C LYS A 85 -0.19 9.77 -2.35
N PRO A 86 0.46 8.66 -1.98
CA PRO A 86 -0.26 7.51 -1.44
C PRO A 86 -0.91 7.84 -0.09
N VAL A 87 -1.94 7.09 0.25
CA VAL A 87 -2.59 7.11 1.56
C VAL A 87 -2.04 5.97 2.41
N ILE A 88 -1.63 6.27 3.64
CA ILE A 88 -1.06 5.27 4.56
C ILE A 88 -1.79 5.36 5.88
N VAL A 89 -2.56 4.33 6.21
CA VAL A 89 -3.36 4.30 7.42
C VAL A 89 -3.16 2.98 8.15
N GLY A 90 -2.87 3.05 9.45
CA GLY A 90 -2.71 1.86 10.30
C GLY A 90 -1.46 1.04 10.02
N PHE A 91 -0.46 1.63 9.37
CA PHE A 91 0.76 0.92 8.97
C PHE A 91 1.56 0.46 10.18
N THR A 92 1.94 -0.82 10.23
CA THR A 92 2.76 -1.39 11.32
C THR A 92 4.10 -1.89 10.79
N SER A 93 5.17 -1.67 11.56
CA SER A 93 6.53 -2.09 11.20
C SER A 93 7.42 -2.11 12.44
N LYS A 94 8.69 -2.51 12.28
CA LYS A 94 9.72 -2.40 13.33
C LYS A 94 10.28 -0.98 13.52
N GLY A 95 9.71 0.05 12.90
CA GLY A 95 10.15 1.45 13.05
C GLY A 95 10.36 2.23 11.75
N THR A 96 9.74 1.81 10.64
CA THR A 96 9.75 2.58 9.39
C THR A 96 9.06 3.92 9.58
N THR A 97 9.63 4.95 8.97
CA THR A 97 9.07 6.30 8.91
C THR A 97 8.95 6.73 7.45
N PHE A 98 8.14 7.76 7.19
CA PHE A 98 7.83 8.22 5.83
C PHE A 98 8.12 9.70 5.66
N ARG A 99 8.43 10.09 4.42
CA ARG A 99 8.43 11.50 4.02
C ARG A 99 7.00 12.02 3.92
N MET A 100 6.56 12.67 4.99
CA MET A 100 5.16 13.08 5.18
C MET A 100 4.68 14.05 4.09
N ASP A 101 5.58 14.87 3.54
CA ASP A 101 5.30 15.78 2.42
C ASP A 101 4.97 15.06 1.10
N GLN A 102 5.34 13.78 0.98
CA GLN A 102 5.04 12.95 -0.19
C GLN A 102 3.72 12.16 -0.04
N LEU A 103 3.11 12.14 1.14
CA LEU A 103 1.88 11.42 1.40
C LEU A 103 0.66 12.28 1.09
N GLY A 104 -0.41 11.65 0.58
CA GLY A 104 -1.70 12.31 0.41
C GLY A 104 -2.45 12.43 1.73
N GLN A 105 -2.47 11.34 2.50
CA GLN A 105 -3.01 11.27 3.84
C GLN A 105 -2.25 10.22 4.63
N SER A 106 -2.09 10.47 5.93
CA SER A 106 -1.45 9.53 6.84
C SER A 106 -2.15 9.51 8.18
N GLU A 107 -2.38 8.32 8.73
CA GLU A 107 -2.97 8.16 10.06
C GLU A 107 -2.41 6.90 10.75
N SER A 108 -2.12 7.01 12.05
CA SER A 108 -1.70 5.87 12.88
C SER A 108 -0.52 5.06 12.30
N ILE A 109 0.61 5.71 12.05
CA ILE A 109 1.86 5.03 11.70
C ILE A 109 2.44 4.39 12.97
N GLY A 110 2.62 3.08 12.94
CA GLY A 110 3.11 2.24 14.06
C GLY A 110 2.03 1.42 14.74
N LYS A 111 0.75 1.62 14.42
CA LYS A 111 -0.37 0.91 15.06
C LYS A 111 -1.53 0.72 14.10
N ALA A 112 -2.09 -0.50 14.03
CA ALA A 112 -3.29 -0.78 13.25
C ALA A 112 -4.52 0.04 13.72
N VAL A 113 -5.44 0.30 12.80
CA VAL A 113 -6.68 1.04 13.02
C VAL A 113 -7.92 0.16 12.85
N GLU A 114 -9.05 0.64 13.37
CA GLU A 114 -10.37 0.12 13.05
C GLU A 114 -11.06 0.99 11.99
N PRO A 115 -11.82 0.42 11.03
CA PRO A 115 -12.03 -1.02 10.85
C PRO A 115 -10.77 -1.77 10.40
N ALA A 116 -10.61 -3.02 10.85
CA ALA A 116 -9.49 -3.87 10.44
C ALA A 116 -9.30 -3.97 8.92
N SER A 117 -10.40 -4.02 8.17
CA SER A 117 -10.42 -3.93 6.69
C SER A 117 -11.31 -2.79 6.22
N LEU A 118 -10.74 -1.91 5.40
CA LEU A 118 -11.49 -0.82 4.77
C LEU A 118 -12.46 -1.36 3.71
N TYR A 119 -12.04 -2.35 2.92
CA TYR A 119 -12.87 -2.97 1.90
C TYR A 119 -14.10 -3.65 2.51
N LEU A 120 -13.93 -4.47 3.53
CA LEU A 120 -15.04 -5.18 4.16
C LEU A 120 -16.00 -4.21 4.86
N ALA A 121 -15.49 -3.18 5.54
CA ALA A 121 -16.33 -2.15 6.14
C ALA A 121 -17.18 -1.43 5.08
N GLN A 122 -16.56 -1.05 3.96
CA GLN A 122 -17.24 -0.39 2.85
C GLN A 122 -18.23 -1.32 2.13
N LEU A 123 -17.89 -2.61 1.98
CA LEU A 123 -18.79 -3.61 1.39
C LEU A 123 -20.03 -3.82 2.26
N LYS A 124 -19.84 -3.95 3.58
CA LYS A 124 -20.93 -4.06 4.55
C LYS A 124 -21.83 -2.83 4.51
N LEU A 125 -21.24 -1.63 4.44
CA LEU A 125 -22.00 -0.38 4.34
C LEU A 125 -22.88 -0.32 3.09
N ARG A 126 -22.41 -0.85 1.95
CA ARG A 126 -23.17 -0.84 0.68
C ARG A 126 -24.25 -1.91 0.60
N LEU A 127 -24.04 -3.05 1.25
CA LEU A 127 -24.92 -4.21 1.16
C LEU A 127 -25.78 -4.42 2.41
N ASP A 128 -25.67 -3.55 3.42
CA ASP A 128 -26.20 -3.65 4.79
C ASP A 128 -25.72 -4.87 5.60
N LYS A 129 -25.16 -5.88 4.94
CA LYS A 129 -24.59 -7.09 5.52
C LYS A 129 -23.47 -7.62 4.65
N LEU A 130 -22.49 -8.28 5.27
CA LEU A 130 -21.48 -9.00 4.50
C LEU A 130 -22.07 -10.27 3.89
N PRO A 131 -21.72 -10.60 2.63
CA PRO A 131 -22.06 -11.89 2.03
C PRO A 131 -21.53 -13.06 2.86
N LYS A 132 -22.22 -14.21 2.83
CA LYS A 132 -21.83 -15.39 3.62
C LYS A 132 -20.42 -15.86 3.33
N TRP A 133 -20.03 -15.91 2.06
CA TRP A 133 -18.71 -16.37 1.61
C TRP A 133 -17.54 -15.54 2.19
N ILE A 134 -17.76 -14.29 2.60
CA ILE A 134 -16.72 -13.49 3.26
C ILE A 134 -16.34 -14.10 4.62
N LYS A 135 -17.31 -14.65 5.34
CA LYS A 135 -17.06 -15.31 6.64
C LYS A 135 -16.30 -16.62 6.49
N GLU A 136 -16.23 -17.15 5.28
CA GLU A 136 -15.51 -18.39 4.96
C GLU A 136 -14.03 -18.10 4.63
N LEU A 137 -13.62 -16.83 4.58
CA LEU A 137 -12.23 -16.39 4.36
C LEU A 137 -11.47 -16.09 5.67
N GLU A 138 -12.15 -16.10 6.81
CA GLU A 138 -11.57 -15.94 8.16
C GLU A 138 -11.09 -17.28 8.72
#